data_AF-A0A1J1LTK1-F1
#
_entry.id   AF-A0A1J1LTK1-F1
#
_cell.length_a   1.000
_cell.length_b   1.000
_cell.length_c   1.000
_cell.angle_alpha   90.00
_cell.angle_beta   90.00
_cell.angle_gamma   90.00
#
_symmetry.space_group_name_H-M   'P 1'
#
loop_
_entity.id
_entity.type
_entity.pdbx_description
1 polymer ?
#
loop_
_entity_poly.entity_id
_entity_poly.type
_entity_poly.pdbx_seq_one_letter_code
_entity_poly.pdbx_strand_id
1 'polypeptide(L)'
;MEYQFDFNIEKGIESILYILELLENKVQPTIHRVSKFLYFADKEHLEKYGRFIFGDSYYAMKHGPVPSQIYDLLKLVRGDLSPSFQPSQEISEQVLQAFKIMEVCLLQSLRS
;
A
#
# COMPACT_ATOMS: atom_id res chain seq x y z
N MET A 1 -8.86 -15.66 -20.96
CA MET A 1 -9.09 -16.04 -19.55
C MET A 1 -8.78 -14.79 -18.74
N GLU A 2 -9.81 -14.06 -18.33
CA GLU A 2 -9.66 -12.89 -17.44
C GLU A 2 -9.45 -13.42 -16.03
N TYR A 3 -8.21 -13.34 -15.54
CA TYR A 3 -7.94 -13.49 -14.12
C TYR A 3 -7.86 -12.08 -13.56
N GLN A 4 -9.01 -11.53 -13.17
CA GLN A 4 -9.06 -10.20 -12.58
C GLN A 4 -8.77 -10.36 -11.08
N PHE A 5 -7.54 -10.06 -10.69
CA PHE A 5 -7.24 -9.91 -9.28
C PHE A 5 -7.82 -8.57 -8.83
N ASP A 6 -9.00 -8.63 -8.21
CA ASP A 6 -9.65 -7.44 -7.70
C ASP A 6 -8.90 -6.90 -6.49
N PHE A 7 -8.62 -5.60 -6.52
CA PHE A 7 -7.96 -4.92 -5.40
C PHE A 7 -8.89 -4.90 -4.19
N ASN A 8 -8.45 -5.52 -3.11
CA ASN A 8 -9.10 -5.47 -1.81
C ASN A 8 -8.41 -4.43 -0.93
N ILE A 9 -9.09 -3.30 -0.76
CA ILE A 9 -8.54 -2.14 -0.03
C ILE A 9 -8.24 -2.44 1.43
N GLU A 10 -9.12 -3.16 2.13
CA GLU A 10 -8.95 -3.50 3.54
C GLU A 10 -7.68 -4.33 3.72
N LYS A 11 -7.51 -5.39 2.92
CA LYS A 11 -6.29 -6.20 2.93
C LYS A 11 -5.05 -5.40 2.57
N GLY A 12 -5.17 -4.42 1.68
CA GLY A 12 -4.09 -3.50 1.34
C GLY A 12 -3.67 -2.64 2.53
N ILE A 13 -4.63 -2.03 3.24
CA ILE A 13 -4.39 -1.24 4.45
C ILE A 13 -3.74 -2.10 5.53
N GLU A 14 -4.31 -3.28 5.82
CA GLU A 14 -3.77 -4.18 6.84
C GLU A 14 -2.38 -4.71 6.46
N SER A 15 -2.11 -4.94 5.17
CA SER A 15 -0.75 -5.30 4.70
C SER A 15 0.26 -4.18 4.93
N ILE A 16 -0.13 -2.91 4.75
CA ILE A 16 0.72 -1.77 5.10
C ILE A 16 0.98 -1.77 6.61
N LEU A 17 -0.07 -1.82 7.43
CA LEU A 17 0.05 -1.78 8.89
C LEU A 17 0.98 -2.87 9.41
N TYR A 18 0.81 -4.10 8.92
CA TYR A 18 1.66 -5.23 9.24
C TYR A 18 3.13 -4.98 8.85
N ILE A 19 3.39 -4.43 7.65
CA ILE A 19 4.76 -4.07 7.25
C ILE A 19 5.34 -2.97 8.15
N LEU A 20 4.54 -1.98 8.57
CA LEU A 20 5.01 -0.92 9.46
C LEU A 20 5.42 -1.48 10.83
N GLU A 21 4.62 -2.38 11.40
CA GLU A 21 4.94 -3.09 12.64
C GLU A 21 6.21 -3.94 12.47
N LEU A 22 6.32 -4.69 11.36
CA LEU A 22 7.51 -5.51 11.09
C LEU A 22 8.80 -4.70 10.97
N LEU A 23 8.70 -3.46 10.46
CA LEU A 23 9.82 -2.55 10.27
C LEU A 23 10.16 -1.72 11.51
N GLU A 24 9.27 -1.70 12.51
CA GLU A 24 9.43 -0.92 13.72
C GLU A 24 10.78 -1.22 14.39
N ASN A 25 11.51 -0.16 14.76
CA ASN A 25 12.84 -0.21 15.37
C ASN A 25 13.95 -0.89 14.54
N LYS A 26 13.66 -1.36 13.32
CA LYS A 26 14.64 -1.98 12.43
C LYS A 26 15.11 -1.02 11.35
N VAL A 27 14.16 -0.45 10.61
CA VAL A 27 14.47 0.51 9.54
C VAL A 27 13.32 1.49 9.32
N GLN A 28 13.65 2.69 8.85
CA GLN A 28 12.67 3.71 8.48
C GLN A 28 11.71 3.22 7.36
N PRO A 29 10.39 3.21 7.59
CA PRO A 29 9.39 2.76 6.62
C PRO A 29 9.03 3.87 5.62
N THR A 30 9.87 4.06 4.60
CA THR A 30 9.56 5.00 3.52
C THR A 30 8.54 4.41 2.54
N ILE A 31 7.77 5.27 1.83
CA ILE A 31 6.86 4.84 0.74
C ILE A 31 7.52 3.85 -0.22
N HIS A 32 8.77 4.13 -0.63
CA HIS A 32 9.52 3.26 -1.54
C HIS A 32 9.84 1.89 -0.95
N ARG A 33 10.18 1.81 0.34
CA ARG A 33 10.48 0.54 1.01
C ARG A 33 9.20 -0.28 1.15
N VAL A 34 8.13 0.32 1.67
CA VAL A 34 6.82 -0.32 1.83
C VAL A 34 6.31 -0.84 0.48
N SER A 35 6.40 -0.03 -0.59
CA SER A 35 6.03 -0.45 -1.95
C SER A 35 6.79 -1.69 -2.43
N LYS A 36 8.09 -1.78 -2.14
CA LYS A 36 8.90 -2.95 -2.50
C LYS A 36 8.56 -4.17 -1.66
N PHE A 37 8.32 -4.00 -0.36
CA PHE A 37 7.87 -5.10 0.50
C PHE A 37 6.54 -5.69 0.01
N LEU A 38 5.57 -4.84 -0.30
CA LEU A 38 4.28 -5.26 -0.87
C LEU A 38 4.48 -6.05 -2.17
N TYR A 39 5.29 -5.52 -3.10
CA TYR A 39 5.61 -6.22 -4.35
C TYR A 39 6.22 -7.60 -4.12
N PHE A 40 7.22 -7.71 -3.25
CA PHE A 40 7.86 -9.00 -2.97
C PHE A 40 6.92 -9.97 -2.27
N ALA A 41 6.08 -9.49 -1.35
CA ALA A 41 5.08 -10.30 -0.67
C ALA A 41 4.05 -10.85 -1.66
N ASP A 42 3.50 -10.00 -2.54
CA ASP A 42 2.54 -10.42 -3.57
C ASP A 42 3.18 -11.35 -4.60
N LYS A 43 4.43 -11.10 -4.99
CA LYS A 43 5.17 -11.97 -5.90
C LYS A 43 5.34 -13.37 -5.32
N GLU A 44 5.81 -13.47 -4.07
CA GLU A 44 5.98 -14.77 -3.39
C GLU A 44 4.64 -15.47 -3.17
N HIS A 45 3.59 -14.71 -2.80
CA HIS A 45 2.24 -15.27 -2.63
C HIS A 45 1.67 -15.80 -3.95
N LEU A 46 1.92 -15.09 -5.05
CA LEU A 46 1.52 -15.51 -6.39
C LEU A 46 2.25 -16.77 -6.82
N GLU A 47 3.57 -16.83 -6.62
CA GLU A 47 4.39 -18.01 -6.94
C GLU A 47 3.94 -19.26 -6.16
N LYS A 48 3.57 -19.08 -4.88
CA LYS A 48 3.21 -20.20 -4.00
C LYS A 48 1.76 -20.63 -4.09
N TYR A 49 0.83 -19.70 -4.28
CA TYR A 49 -0.61 -19.96 -4.16
C TYR A 49 -1.42 -19.57 -5.40
N GLY A 50 -0.78 -19.04 -6.45
CA GLY A 50 -1.46 -18.65 -7.69
C GLY A 50 -2.38 -17.43 -7.55
N ARG A 51 -2.21 -16.62 -6.50
CA ARG A 51 -2.99 -15.39 -6.28
C ARG A 51 -2.21 -14.33 -5.54
N PHE A 52 -2.65 -13.08 -5.64
CA PHE A 52 -2.17 -11.99 -4.79
C PHE A 52 -2.78 -12.03 -3.38
N ILE A 53 -2.12 -11.32 -2.45
CA ILE A 53 -2.58 -11.10 -1.08
C ILE A 53 -3.79 -10.15 -1.10
N PHE A 54 -3.65 -9.02 -1.80
CA PHE A 54 -4.67 -7.97 -1.86
C PHE A 54 -5.00 -7.48 -3.28
N GLY A 55 -4.36 -8.01 -4.32
CA GLY A 55 -4.82 -7.82 -5.71
C GLY A 55 -4.48 -6.48 -6.34
N ASP A 56 -3.38 -5.83 -5.94
CA ASP A 56 -2.96 -4.58 -6.58
C ASP A 56 -2.21 -4.82 -7.90
N SER A 57 -2.17 -3.80 -8.74
CA SER A 57 -1.42 -3.75 -9.99
C SER A 57 -0.08 -3.04 -9.77
N TYR A 58 1.00 -3.65 -10.25
CA TYR A 58 2.35 -3.11 -10.06
C TYR A 58 2.91 -2.52 -11.37
N TYR A 59 3.37 -1.27 -11.31
CA TYR A 59 4.05 -0.61 -12.42
C TYR A 59 5.56 -0.50 -12.17
N ALA A 60 6.35 -0.84 -13.17
CA ALA A 60 7.80 -0.66 -13.14
C ALA A 60 8.13 0.83 -13.36
N MET A 61 8.46 1.54 -12.29
CA MET A 61 8.88 2.94 -12.32
C MET A 61 10.40 3.06 -12.13
N LYS A 62 10.93 4.28 -12.30
CA LYS A 62 12.38 4.59 -12.22
C LYS A 62 13.09 4.01 -11.00
N HIS A 63 12.41 3.91 -9.85
CA HIS A 63 13.00 3.49 -8.57
C HIS A 63 12.53 2.11 -8.08
N GLY A 64 11.83 1.36 -8.92
CA GLY A 64 11.32 0.03 -8.62
C GLY A 64 9.82 -0.11 -8.89
N PRO A 65 9.24 -1.26 -8.52
CA PRO A 65 7.82 -1.52 -8.66
C PRO A 65 7.02 -0.63 -7.69
N VAL A 66 5.91 -0.08 -8.19
CA VAL A 66 4.98 0.74 -7.41
C VAL A 66 3.59 0.10 -7.48
N PRO A 67 2.97 -0.22 -6.34
CA PRO A 67 1.58 -0.70 -6.28
C PRO A 67 0.65 0.47 -6.58
N SER A 68 -0.15 0.37 -7.64
CA SER A 68 -0.93 1.48 -8.19
C SER A 68 -1.97 1.99 -7.21
N GLN A 69 -2.82 1.10 -6.71
CA GLN A 69 -3.96 1.45 -5.86
C GLN A 69 -3.47 1.91 -4.48
N ILE A 70 -2.52 1.19 -3.88
CA ILE A 70 -1.85 1.61 -2.64
C ILE A 70 -1.21 2.99 -2.81
N TYR A 71 -0.54 3.25 -3.93
CA TYR A 71 0.11 4.55 -4.14
C TYR A 71 -0.90 5.71 -4.19
N ASP A 72 -2.09 5.49 -4.73
CA ASP A 72 -3.17 6.47 -4.69
C ASP A 72 -3.73 6.68 -3.26
N LEU A 73 -3.81 5.63 -2.43
CA LEU A 73 -4.13 5.77 -1.00
C LEU A 73 -3.05 6.56 -0.24
N LEU A 74 -1.77 6.36 -0.58
CA LEU A 74 -0.68 7.13 0.03
C LEU A 74 -0.73 8.62 -0.39
N LYS A 75 -1.13 8.92 -1.62
CA LYS A 75 -1.37 10.31 -2.07
C LYS A 75 -2.51 10.97 -1.29
N LEU A 76 -3.59 10.23 -1.02
CA LEU A 76 -4.68 10.71 -0.15
C LEU A 76 -4.15 11.14 1.22
N VAL A 77 -3.37 10.29 1.88
CA VAL A 77 -2.80 10.60 3.21
C VAL A 77 -1.81 11.76 3.16
N ARG A 78 -1.09 11.93 2.05
CA ARG A 78 -0.17 13.05 1.86
C ARG A 78 -0.88 14.40 1.62
N GLY A 79 -2.17 14.38 1.30
CA GLY A 79 -2.92 15.57 0.88
C GLY A 79 -2.79 15.92 -0.61
N ASP A 80 -2.20 15.03 -1.41
CA ASP A 80 -1.92 15.23 -2.84
C ASP A 80 -2.84 14.37 -3.72
N LEU A 81 -4.14 14.41 -3.46
CA LEU A 81 -5.14 13.63 -4.19
C LEU A 81 -5.11 13.90 -5.69
N SER A 82 -5.09 12.83 -6.49
CA SER A 82 -5.32 12.94 -7.93
C SER A 82 -6.80 13.26 -8.18
N PRO A 83 -7.15 14.18 -9.10
CA PRO A 83 -8.54 14.41 -9.49
C PRO A 83 -9.26 13.15 -9.99
N SER A 84 -8.50 12.17 -10.48
CA SER A 84 -8.98 10.88 -10.99
C SER A 84 -9.25 9.84 -9.91
N PHE A 85 -8.79 10.06 -8.68
CA PHE A 85 -8.95 9.11 -7.58
C PHE A 85 -9.89 9.71 -6.53
N GLN A 86 -11.13 9.22 -6.53
CA GLN A 86 -12.20 9.67 -5.63
C GLN A 86 -12.69 8.47 -4.81
N PRO A 87 -12.00 8.10 -3.73
CA PRO A 87 -12.46 7.05 -2.83
C PRO A 87 -13.75 7.48 -2.12
N SER A 88 -14.52 6.50 -1.64
CA SER A 88 -15.67 6.81 -0.79
C SER A 88 -15.23 7.50 0.51
N GLN A 89 -16.16 8.20 1.15
CA GLN A 89 -15.88 8.88 2.42
C GLN A 89 -15.42 7.89 3.50
N GLU A 90 -16.10 6.73 3.59
CA GLU A 90 -15.75 5.66 4.52
C GLU A 90 -14.31 5.15 4.34
N ILE A 91 -13.91 4.89 3.10
CA ILE A 91 -12.54 4.47 2.78
C ILE A 91 -11.55 5.56 3.20
N SER A 92 -11.86 6.81 2.91
CA SER A 92 -10.98 7.93 3.23
C SER A 92 -10.74 8.03 4.74
N GLU A 93 -11.81 7.89 5.53
CA GLU A 93 -11.75 7.90 6.99
C GLU A 93 -10.93 6.72 7.52
N GLN A 94 -11.15 5.50 7.00
CA GLN A 94 -10.39 4.31 7.40
C GLN A 94 -8.88 4.48 7.14
N VAL A 95 -8.51 4.98 5.96
CA VAL A 95 -7.11 5.17 5.56
C VAL A 95 -6.44 6.25 6.42
N LEU A 96 -7.11 7.39 6.62
CA LEU A 96 -6.60 8.49 7.44
C LEU A 96 -6.47 8.12 8.92
N GLN A 97 -7.30 7.19 9.41
CA GLN A 97 -7.19 6.64 10.77
C GLN A 97 -6.15 5.52 10.89
N ALA A 98 -5.74 4.90 9.80
CA ALA A 98 -4.81 3.77 9.82
C ALA A 98 -3.34 4.22 9.93
N PHE A 99 -2.91 5.17 9.09
CA PHE A 99 -1.54 5.63 9.07
C PHE A 99 -1.43 7.08 8.60
N LYS A 100 -0.33 7.75 8.97
CA LYS A 100 0.02 9.10 8.50
C LYS A 100 1.38 9.12 7.82
N ILE A 101 1.59 10.10 6.96
CA ILE A 101 2.88 10.37 6.30
C ILE A 101 3.53 11.59 6.96
N MET A 102 4.78 11.44 7.42
CA MET A 102 5.60 12.55 7.94
C MET A 102 6.57 13.07 6.85
N GLU A 103 7.19 14.23 7.12
CA GLU A 103 8.01 15.08 6.24
C GLU A 103 8.72 14.37 5.06
N VAL A 104 9.43 13.26 5.30
CA VAL A 104 10.29 12.58 4.30
C VAL A 104 9.64 11.31 3.72
N CYS A 105 8.32 11.32 3.46
CA CYS A 105 7.58 10.14 2.99
C CYS A 105 7.67 8.93 3.95
N LEU A 106 7.78 9.21 5.25
CA LEU A 106 7.83 8.20 6.31
C LEU A 106 6.42 7.85 6.73
N LEU A 107 6.08 6.56 6.66
CA LEU A 107 4.79 6.06 7.14
C LEU A 107 4.87 5.80 8.64
N GLN A 108 3.87 6.26 9.37
CA GLN A 108 3.70 5.93 10.78
C GLN A 108 2.32 5.31 10.98
N SER A 109 2.28 4.16 11.62
CA SER A 109 1.02 3.53 12.02
C SER A 109 0.32 4.35 13.10
N LEU A 110 -1.00 4.46 13.00
CA LEU A 110 -1.88 5.06 14.00
C LEU A 110 -2.72 4.01 14.74
N ARG A 111 -2.73 2.76 14.26
CA ARG A 111 -3.40 1.63 14.91
C ARG A 111 -2.66 0.31 14.63
N SER A 112 -2.63 -0.56 15.61
CA SER A 112 -2.02 -1.90 15.56
C SER A 112 -3.08 -2.97 15.69
#